data_AF-A0A9D8BCC6-F1
#
_entry.id   AF-A0A9D8BCC6-F1
#
_cell.length_a   1.000
_cell.length_b   1.000
_cell.length_c   1.000
_cell.angle_alpha   90.00
_cell.angle_beta   90.00
_cell.angle_gamma   90.00
#
_symmetry.space_group_name_H-M   'P 1'
#
loop_
_entity.id
_entity.type
_entity.pdbx_description
1 polymer ?
#
loop_
_entity_poly.entity_id
_entity_poly.type
_entity_poly.pdbx_seq_one_letter_code
_entity_poly.pdbx_strand_id
1 'polypeptide(L)'
;MIRLQKQHLLAVFQGFFGMDFRVINFGLGMCVFLATLVLGGFLAFSDIVPSLLGWNRVFLIAVLFFYGLFRLYRAIKAYKHEKE
;
A
#
# COMPACT_ATOMS: atom_id res chain seq x y z
N MET A 1 -9.21 -35.09 14.14
CA MET A 1 -9.45 -33.63 14.00
C MET A 1 -8.17 -32.81 13.88
N ILE A 2 -7.16 -32.97 14.74
CA ILE A 2 -5.93 -32.13 14.75
C ILE A 2 -5.11 -32.18 13.43
N ARG A 3 -5.06 -33.33 12.73
CA ARG A 3 -4.32 -33.44 11.45
C ARG A 3 -4.95 -32.67 10.29
N LEU A 4 -6.28 -32.58 10.22
CA LEU A 4 -6.98 -31.81 9.18
C LEU A 4 -6.72 -30.30 9.33
N GLN A 5 -6.69 -29.80 10.57
CA GLN A 5 -6.43 -28.39 10.85
C GLN A 5 -4.99 -28.00 10.48
N LYS A 6 -4.00 -28.87 10.72
CA LYS A 6 -2.61 -28.65 10.28
C LYS A 6 -2.47 -28.61 8.76
N GLN A 7 -3.18 -29.46 8.02
CA GLN A 7 -3.13 -29.46 6.56
C GLN A 7 -3.77 -28.22 5.94
N HIS A 8 -4.89 -27.74 6.48
CA HIS A 8 -5.48 -26.46 6.07
C HIS A 8 -4.55 -25.28 6.37
N LEU A 9 -3.93 -25.25 7.54
CA LEU A 9 -3.00 -24.18 7.89
C LEU A 9 -1.78 -24.15 6.96
N LEU A 10 -1.23 -25.33 6.62
CA LEU A 10 -0.12 -25.47 5.67
C LEU A 10 -0.52 -25.09 4.24
N ALA A 11 -1.73 -25.44 3.80
CA ALA A 11 -2.24 -25.07 2.48
C ALA A 11 -2.51 -23.55 2.36
N VAL A 12 -3.01 -22.91 3.43
CA VAL A 12 -3.16 -21.45 3.49
C VAL A 12 -1.80 -20.77 3.49
N PHE A 13 -0.83 -21.28 4.27
CA PHE A 13 0.54 -20.79 4.26
C PHE A 13 1.22 -20.98 2.90
N GLN A 14 1.08 -22.13 2.26
CA GLN A 14 1.62 -22.38 0.93
C GLN A 14 0.91 -21.54 -0.15
N GLY A 15 -0.38 -21.27 -0.03
CA GLY A 15 -1.10 -20.33 -0.90
C GLY A 15 -0.63 -18.88 -0.70
N PHE A 16 -0.27 -18.50 0.52
CA PHE A 16 0.22 -17.15 0.85
C PHE A 16 1.69 -16.94 0.45
N PHE A 17 2.55 -17.94 0.66
CA PHE A 17 3.98 -17.90 0.28
C PHE A 17 4.23 -18.30 -1.18
N GLY A 18 3.32 -19.06 -1.80
CA GLY A 18 3.32 -19.41 -3.22
C GLY A 18 2.63 -18.38 -4.11
N MET A 19 2.02 -17.36 -3.51
CA MET A 19 1.52 -16.20 -4.25
C MET A 19 2.72 -15.41 -4.77
N ASP A 20 2.73 -15.09 -6.07
CA ASP A 20 3.81 -14.34 -6.69
C ASP A 20 4.12 -13.09 -5.84
N PHE A 21 5.36 -12.92 -5.40
CA PHE A 21 5.80 -11.77 -4.60
C PHE A 21 5.38 -10.43 -5.24
N ARG A 22 5.15 -10.45 -6.55
CA ARG A 22 4.63 -9.34 -7.37
C ARG A 22 3.19 -8.98 -7.04
N VAL A 23 2.30 -9.96 -6.87
CA VAL A 23 0.90 -9.73 -6.50
C VAL A 23 0.82 -9.14 -5.11
N ILE A 24 1.65 -9.63 -4.19
CA ILE A 24 1.76 -9.09 -2.83
C ILE A 24 2.29 -7.66 -2.87
N ASN A 25 3.34 -7.39 -3.65
CA ASN A 25 3.95 -6.07 -3.75
C ASN A 25 3.02 -5.06 -4.48
N PHE A 26 2.24 -5.54 -5.44
CA PHE A 26 1.21 -4.75 -6.13
C PHE A 26 0.04 -4.43 -5.21
N GLY A 27 -0.47 -5.43 -4.48
CA GLY A 27 -1.51 -5.25 -3.47
C GLY A 27 -1.08 -4.28 -2.36
N LEU A 28 0.13 -4.44 -1.84
CA LEU A 28 0.72 -3.51 -0.87
C LEU A 28 0.90 -2.11 -1.45
N GLY A 29 1.35 -1.99 -2.70
CA GLY A 29 1.47 -0.71 -3.40
C GLY A 29 0.13 0.03 -3.50
N MET A 30 -0.94 -0.68 -3.85
CA MET A 30 -2.30 -0.15 -3.90
C MET A 30 -2.84 0.22 -2.51
N CYS A 31 -2.60 -0.61 -1.49
CA CYS A 31 -2.97 -0.30 -0.11
C CYS A 31 -2.28 0.96 0.40
N VAL A 32 -0.98 1.13 0.12
CA VAL A 32 -0.23 2.33 0.51
C VAL A 32 -0.75 3.55 -0.24
N PHE A 33 -1.06 3.44 -1.54
CA PHE A 33 -1.65 4.53 -2.31
C PHE A 33 -3.00 4.99 -1.73
N LEU A 34 -3.91 4.05 -1.44
CA LEU A 34 -5.19 4.34 -0.79
C LEU A 34 -4.99 4.98 0.59
N ALA A 35 -4.08 4.45 1.40
CA ALA A 35 -3.76 5.03 2.70
C ALA A 35 -3.24 6.47 2.59
N THR A 36 -2.37 6.76 1.61
CA THR A 36 -1.89 8.12 1.37
C THR A 36 -3.00 9.07 0.90
N LEU A 37 -3.98 8.57 0.15
CA LEU A 37 -5.14 9.34 -0.29
C LEU A 37 -6.05 9.70 0.90
N VAL A 38 -6.32 8.71 1.77
CA VAL A 38 -7.13 8.91 2.99
C VAL A 38 -6.42 9.84 3.96
N LEU A 39 -5.13 9.64 4.23
CA LEU A 39 -4.34 10.50 5.11
C LEU A 39 -4.17 11.91 4.54
N GLY A 40 -3.90 12.03 3.25
CA GLY A 40 -3.80 13.33 2.57
C GLY A 40 -5.12 14.09 2.58
N GLY A 41 -6.23 13.41 2.33
CA GLY A 41 -7.58 13.97 2.46
C GLY A 41 -7.88 14.38 3.90
N PHE A 42 -7.60 13.52 4.87
CA PHE A 42 -7.76 13.85 6.29
C PHE A 42 -6.95 15.09 6.68
N LEU A 43 -5.69 15.19 6.27
CA LEU A 43 -4.86 16.37 6.51
C LEU A 43 -5.35 17.62 5.75
N ALA A 44 -6.01 17.46 4.60
CA ALA A 44 -6.55 18.57 3.84
C ALA A 44 -7.79 19.19 4.49
N PHE A 45 -8.68 18.36 5.04
CA PHE A 45 -9.98 18.76 5.61
C PHE A 45 -10.00 18.89 7.13
N SER A 46 -8.98 18.40 7.83
CA SER A 46 -8.91 18.44 9.28
C SER A 46 -7.88 19.47 9.76
N ASP A 47 -8.36 20.54 10.39
CA ASP A 47 -7.52 21.55 11.06
C ASP A 47 -7.07 21.10 12.47
N ILE A 48 -7.21 19.81 12.79
CA ILE A 48 -6.91 19.22 14.10
C ILE A 48 -5.42 19.28 14.46
N VAL A 49 -4.52 19.52 13.49
CA VAL A 49 -3.07 19.57 13.73
C VAL A 49 -2.56 21.02 13.68
N PRO A 50 -2.56 21.75 14.81
CA PRO A 50 -2.17 23.16 14.85
C PRO A 50 -0.68 23.39 14.53
N SER A 51 0.16 22.34 14.60
CA SER A 51 1.57 22.42 14.21
C SER A 51 1.82 22.31 12.69
N LEU A 52 0.81 21.92 11.90
CA LEU A 52 0.86 21.83 10.44
C LEU A 52 -0.05 22.91 9.81
N LEU A 53 0.12 24.17 10.18
CA LEU A 53 -0.62 25.27 9.56
C LEU A 53 0.15 25.87 8.37
N GLY A 54 -0.60 26.30 7.34
CA GLY A 54 -0.06 27.00 6.16
C GLY A 54 0.65 26.10 5.13
N TRP A 55 1.75 26.59 4.57
CA TRP A 55 2.51 25.95 3.49
C TRP A 55 3.09 24.57 3.84
N ASN A 56 3.39 24.34 5.13
CA ASN A 56 3.90 23.04 5.59
C ASN A 56 2.89 21.92 5.38
N ARG A 57 1.59 22.19 5.55
CA ARG A 57 0.51 21.22 5.29
C ARG A 57 0.44 20.85 3.83
N VAL A 58 0.48 21.86 2.97
CA VAL A 58 0.42 21.70 1.52
C VAL A 58 1.63 20.90 1.03
N PHE A 59 2.82 21.21 1.54
CA PHE A 59 4.04 20.48 1.22
C PHE A 59 3.96 19.02 1.68
N LEU A 60 3.45 18.75 2.89
CA LEU A 60 3.31 17.39 3.40
C LEU A 60 2.30 16.58 2.59
N ILE A 61 1.16 17.17 2.22
CA ILE A 61 0.16 16.53 1.36
C ILE A 61 0.77 16.24 -0.02
N ALA A 62 1.49 17.21 -0.60
CA ALA A 62 2.16 17.02 -1.89
C ALA A 62 3.19 15.87 -1.83
N VAL A 63 4.04 15.85 -0.80
CA VAL A 63 5.03 14.77 -0.60
C VAL A 63 4.34 13.42 -0.39
N LEU A 64 3.28 13.34 0.40
CA LEU A 64 2.49 12.11 0.57
C LEU A 64 1.91 11.63 -0.76
N PHE A 65 1.39 12.55 -1.57
CA PHE A 65 0.79 12.24 -2.85
C PHE A 65 1.83 11.76 -3.87
N PHE A 66 2.96 12.46 -3.99
CA PHE A 66 4.09 12.03 -4.82
C PHE A 66 4.67 10.69 -4.37
N TYR A 67 4.76 10.45 -3.06
CA TYR A 67 5.19 9.17 -2.52
C TYR A 67 4.22 8.04 -2.89
N GLY A 68 2.92 8.26 -2.74
CA GLY A 68 1.87 7.31 -3.16
C GLY A 68 1.98 6.97 -4.65
N LEU A 69 2.12 8.00 -5.50
CA LEU A 69 2.34 7.84 -6.95
C LEU A 69 3.62 7.08 -7.27
N PHE A 70 4.73 7.38 -6.60
CA PHE A 70 5.99 6.67 -6.78
C PHE A 70 5.87 5.18 -6.43
N ARG A 71 5.14 4.86 -5.34
CA ARG A 71 4.88 3.48 -4.93
C ARG A 71 4.01 2.75 -5.94
N LEU A 72 2.96 3.41 -6.43
CA LEU A 72 2.08 2.88 -7.47
C LEU A 72 2.83 2.65 -8.79
N TYR A 73 3.67 3.60 -9.22
CA TYR A 73 4.53 3.45 -10.39
C TYR A 73 5.48 2.26 -10.26
N ARG A 74 6.12 2.09 -9.10
CA ARG A 74 7.01 0.94 -8.85
C ARG A 74 6.25 -0.38 -8.88
N ALA A 75 5.04 -0.42 -8.32
CA ALA A 75 4.16 -1.60 -8.38
C ALA A 75 3.76 -1.94 -9.82
N ILE A 76 3.34 -0.96 -10.62
CA ILE A 76 2.96 -1.16 -12.03
C ILE A 76 4.17 -1.57 -12.86
N LYS A 77 5.34 -0.96 -12.66
CA LYS A 77 6.57 -1.32 -13.38
C LYS A 77 6.99 -2.76 -13.07
N ALA A 78 6.92 -3.18 -11.81
CA ALA A 78 7.20 -4.55 -11.40
C ALA A 78 6.23 -5.56 -12.04
N TYR A 79 4.98 -5.16 -12.28
CA TYR A 79 3.98 -5.98 -12.97
C TYR A 79 4.16 -6.02 -14.50
N LYS A 80 4.61 -4.90 -15.11
CA LYS A 80 4.75 -4.77 -16.57
C LYS A 80 5.99 -5.47 -17.13
N HIS A 81 7.06 -5.61 -16.34
CA HIS A 81 8.35 -6.20 -16.76
C HIS A 81 8.32 -7.71 -17.07
N GLU A 82 7.13 -8.31 -17.11
CA GLU A 82 6.89 -9.75 -17.38
C GLU A 82 6.12 -9.97 -18.69
N LYS A 83 5.75 -8.91 -19.41
CA LYS A 83 5.17 -9.02 -20.76
C LYS A 83 6.20 -8.99 -21.90
N GLU A 84 7.48 -8.85 -21.59
CA GLU A 84 8.59 -8.99 -22.55
C GLU A 84 9.34 -10.30 -22.31
#